data_AF-A0A5M4B2R4-F1
#
_entry.id   AF-A0A5M4B2R4-F1
#
_cell.length_a   1.000
_cell.length_b   1.000
_cell.length_c   1.000
_cell.angle_alpha   90.00
_cell.angle_beta   90.00
_cell.angle_gamma   90.00
#
_symmetry.space_group_name_H-M   'P 1'
#
loop_
_entity.id
_entity.type
_entity.pdbx_description
1 polymer ?
#
loop_
_entity_poly.entity_id
_entity_poly.type
_entity_poly.pdbx_seq_one_letter_code
_entity_poly.pdbx_strand_id
1 'polypeptide(L)'
;MSGKTSFIRTIGINAITAQTINTCFARHFSLAKMRIFTAIRISDDLMNDRSYYFQEVLTIKEMINYADTQHPNLYLLDELFKGTNTIERISAGKAVLSSLNQNNHIVFVSTHDIELADLLKEEYELFHFSEIINHQSIDFDYKLKNGKLKNRNAIKILQINDYPKTIIEDAMTISHELDRKAEIAKKLEG
;
A
#
# COMPACT_ATOMS: atom_id res chain seq x y z
N MET A 1 -11.66 -6.45 4.16
CA MET A 1 -10.59 -5.84 3.34
C MET A 1 -10.84 -4.34 3.28
N SER A 2 -9.83 -3.51 3.53
CA SER A 2 -10.01 -2.07 3.74
C SER A 2 -10.28 -1.23 2.48
N GLY A 3 -10.21 -1.81 1.27
CA GLY A 3 -10.48 -1.10 0.01
C GLY A 3 -9.26 -0.50 -0.72
N LYS A 4 -8.03 -0.61 -0.18
CA LYS A 4 -6.79 -0.05 -0.77
C LYS A 4 -6.57 -0.48 -2.23
N THR A 5 -6.51 -1.79 -2.49
CA THR A 5 -6.31 -2.33 -3.84
C THR A 5 -7.44 -1.93 -4.80
N SER A 6 -8.69 -1.93 -4.32
CA SER A 6 -9.85 -1.52 -5.13
C SER A 6 -9.76 -0.05 -5.54
N PHE A 7 -9.30 0.81 -4.64
CA PHE A 7 -9.06 2.22 -4.94
C PHE A 7 -8.00 2.40 -6.03
N ILE A 8 -6.84 1.75 -5.89
CA ILE A 8 -5.76 1.83 -6.89
C ILE A 8 -6.24 1.31 -8.26
N ARG A 9 -6.96 0.19 -8.29
CA ARG A 9 -7.56 -0.34 -9.54
C ARG A 9 -8.57 0.63 -10.15
N THR A 10 -9.36 1.31 -9.32
CA THR A 10 -10.33 2.32 -9.79
C THR A 10 -9.63 3.47 -10.52
N ILE A 11 -8.50 3.96 -9.99
CA ILE A 11 -7.68 4.98 -10.68
C ILE A 11 -7.22 4.46 -12.05
N GLY A 12 -6.68 3.24 -12.11
CA GLY A 12 -6.24 2.63 -13.37
C GLY A 12 -7.34 2.46 -14.41
N ILE A 13 -8.52 1.97 -14.00
CA ILE A 13 -9.66 1.79 -14.91
C ILE A 13 -10.13 3.14 -15.48
N ASN A 14 -10.22 4.18 -14.64
CA ASN A 14 -10.58 5.53 -15.11
C ASN A 14 -9.53 6.10 -16.06
N ALA A 15 -8.24 5.90 -15.78
CA ALA A 15 -7.16 6.35 -16.65
C ALA A 15 -7.16 5.63 -18.02
N ILE A 16 -7.44 4.33 -18.06
CA ILE A 16 -7.54 3.58 -19.32
C ILE A 16 -8.75 4.04 -20.13
N THR A 17 -9.94 4.07 -19.51
CA THR A 17 -11.19 4.42 -20.20
C THR A 17 -11.20 5.87 -20.69
N ALA A 18 -10.61 6.80 -19.94
CA ALA A 18 -10.48 8.19 -20.36
C ALA A 18 -9.57 8.33 -21.58
N GLN A 19 -8.44 7.62 -21.63
CA GLN A 19 -7.47 7.73 -22.71
C GLN A 19 -7.84 6.96 -23.98
N THR A 20 -8.70 5.95 -23.88
CA THR A 20 -9.05 5.04 -24.98
C THR A 20 -10.38 5.39 -25.64
N ILE A 21 -11.41 5.67 -24.84
CA ILE A 21 -12.78 5.88 -25.33
C ILE A 21 -13.41 7.17 -24.76
N ASN A 22 -12.61 8.04 -24.14
CA ASN A 22 -13.03 9.33 -23.61
C ASN A 22 -14.21 9.24 -22.62
N THR A 23 -14.17 8.26 -21.72
CA THR A 23 -15.16 8.08 -20.64
C THR A 23 -14.49 7.80 -19.29
N CYS A 24 -15.24 7.91 -18.21
CA CYS A 24 -14.77 7.54 -16.87
C CYS A 24 -15.94 7.12 -15.99
N PHE A 25 -15.65 6.47 -14.87
CA PHE A 25 -16.62 6.06 -13.84
C PHE A 25 -16.64 7.01 -12.64
N ALA A 26 -16.07 8.21 -12.80
CA ALA A 26 -16.09 9.27 -11.81
C ALA A 26 -17.07 10.38 -12.20
N ARG A 27 -17.46 11.23 -11.24
CA ARG A 27 -18.24 12.45 -11.55
C ARG A 27 -17.44 13.43 -12.42
N HIS A 28 -16.12 13.48 -12.22
CA HIS A 28 -15.17 14.25 -13.00
C HIS A 28 -13.81 13.54 -12.96
N PHE A 29 -13.10 13.50 -14.08
CA PHE A 29 -11.77 12.94 -14.18
C PHE A 29 -10.94 13.75 -15.18
N SER A 30 -9.75 14.17 -14.76
CA SER A 30 -8.79 14.89 -15.59
C SER A 30 -7.41 14.30 -15.36
N LEU A 31 -6.74 13.91 -16.44
CA LEU A 31 -5.42 13.29 -16.41
C LEU A 31 -4.70 13.66 -17.71
N ALA A 32 -3.41 13.98 -17.62
CA ALA A 32 -2.57 14.08 -18.81
C ALA A 32 -2.44 12.70 -19.49
N LYS A 33 -2.09 12.68 -20.78
CA LYS A 33 -1.79 11.42 -21.45
C LYS A 33 -0.56 10.78 -20.79
N MET A 34 -0.74 9.61 -20.20
CA MET A 34 0.25 8.93 -19.37
C MET A 34 0.32 7.45 -19.72
N ARG A 35 1.53 6.87 -19.70
CA ARG A 35 1.68 5.41 -19.75
C ARG A 35 1.32 4.84 -18.39
N ILE A 36 0.56 3.74 -18.38
CA ILE A 36 0.09 3.12 -17.15
C ILE A 36 0.92 1.88 -16.89
N PHE A 37 1.53 1.81 -15.71
CA PHE A 37 2.30 0.68 -15.22
C PHE A 37 1.65 0.14 -13.95
N THR A 38 1.56 -1.18 -13.83
CA THR A 38 0.92 -1.81 -12.67
C THR A 38 1.75 -2.94 -12.10
N ALA A 39 1.91 -2.96 -10.78
CA ALA A 39 2.36 -4.12 -10.01
C ALA A 39 1.28 -4.43 -8.96
N ILE A 40 0.10 -4.87 -9.43
CA ILE A 40 -1.05 -5.21 -8.58
C ILE A 40 -1.35 -6.70 -8.72
N ARG A 41 -1.07 -7.49 -7.68
CA ARG A 41 -1.24 -8.96 -7.71
C ARG A 41 -0.67 -9.59 -8.98
N ILE A 42 0.66 -9.58 -9.09
CA ILE A 42 1.34 -10.35 -10.14
C ILE A 42 1.00 -11.82 -9.89
N SER A 43 0.14 -12.40 -10.73
CA SER A 43 -0.22 -13.82 -10.61
C SER A 43 0.88 -14.69 -11.20
N ASP A 44 0.94 -15.93 -10.75
CA ASP A 44 1.96 -16.89 -11.16
C ASP A 44 2.12 -16.98 -12.67
N ASP A 45 3.38 -17.08 -13.09
CA ASP A 45 3.74 -17.72 -14.35
C ASP A 45 4.29 -19.11 -14.03
N LEU A 46 3.38 -20.04 -13.74
CA LEU A 46 3.69 -21.44 -13.44
C LEU A 46 4.47 -22.12 -14.59
N MET A 47 4.46 -21.53 -15.80
CA MET A 47 5.17 -22.06 -16.96
C MET A 47 6.67 -21.73 -16.93
N ASN A 48 7.10 -20.72 -16.16
CA ASN A 48 8.47 -20.18 -16.22
C ASN A 48 9.32 -20.38 -14.97
N ASP A 49 8.88 -21.16 -13.98
CA ASP A 49 9.63 -21.50 -12.74
C ASP A 49 10.20 -20.28 -11.97
N ARG A 50 9.63 -19.08 -12.17
CA ARG A 50 10.08 -17.86 -11.49
C ARG A 50 9.19 -17.59 -10.28
N SER A 51 9.81 -17.30 -9.13
CA SER A 51 9.08 -16.90 -7.94
C SER A 51 8.34 -15.57 -8.16
N TYR A 52 7.20 -15.40 -7.48
CA TYR A 52 6.42 -14.16 -7.44
C TYR A 52 7.32 -12.93 -7.25
N TYR A 53 8.22 -13.02 -6.26
CA TYR A 53 9.14 -11.94 -5.92
C TYR A 53 10.07 -11.56 -7.07
N PHE A 54 10.61 -12.55 -7.80
CA PHE A 54 11.52 -12.26 -8.91
C PHE A 54 10.81 -11.57 -10.09
N GLN A 55 9.58 -11.98 -10.41
CA GLN A 55 8.77 -11.32 -11.43
C GLN A 55 8.40 -9.89 -11.04
N GLU A 56 8.09 -9.67 -9.76
CA GLU A 56 7.90 -8.32 -9.22
C GLU A 56 9.15 -7.46 -9.39
N VAL A 57 10.33 -7.97 -9.02
CA VAL A 57 11.61 -7.27 -9.21
C VAL A 57 11.86 -6.89 -10.67
N LEU A 58 11.62 -7.80 -11.61
CA LEU A 58 11.78 -7.51 -13.05
C LEU A 58 10.79 -6.46 -13.53
N THR A 59 9.53 -6.54 -13.10
CA THR A 59 8.48 -5.58 -13.45
C THR A 59 8.84 -4.18 -12.97
N ILE A 60 9.31 -4.06 -11.72
CA ILE A 60 9.76 -2.78 -11.15
C ILE A 60 10.99 -2.24 -11.89
N LYS A 61 11.93 -3.11 -12.26
CA LYS A 61 13.10 -2.71 -13.06
C LYS A 61 12.68 -2.12 -14.41
N GLU A 62 11.71 -2.73 -15.10
CA GLU A 62 11.17 -2.18 -16.34
C GLU A 62 10.52 -0.81 -16.12
N MET A 63 9.72 -0.65 -15.05
CA MET A 63 9.11 0.63 -14.69
C MET A 63 10.13 1.76 -14.52
N ILE A 64 11.26 1.46 -13.86
CA ILE A 64 12.38 2.39 -13.66
C ILE A 64 13.02 2.75 -15.01
N ASN A 65 13.27 1.77 -15.88
CA ASN A 65 13.84 2.04 -17.21
C ASN A 65 12.94 2.95 -18.07
N TYR A 66 11.62 2.92 -17.87
CA TYR A 66 10.67 3.81 -18.55
C TYR A 66 10.49 5.17 -17.86
N ALA A 67 10.97 5.34 -16.62
CA ALA A 67 10.89 6.60 -15.88
C ALA A 67 11.75 7.70 -16.53
N ASP A 68 12.91 7.32 -17.09
CA ASP A 68 13.84 8.26 -17.75
C ASP A 68 13.40 8.72 -19.15
N THR A 69 12.17 8.40 -19.57
CA THR A 69 11.65 8.80 -20.89
C THR A 69 10.89 10.13 -20.83
N GLN A 70 10.73 10.82 -21.96
CA GLN A 70 10.02 12.12 -22.03
C GLN A 70 8.52 12.06 -21.69
N HIS A 71 7.96 10.89 -21.39
CA HIS A 71 6.53 10.71 -21.16
C HIS A 71 6.22 10.56 -19.66
N PRO A 72 5.17 11.23 -19.16
CA PRO A 72 4.72 11.01 -17.79
C PRO A 72 4.11 9.61 -17.65
N ASN A 73 4.33 8.99 -16.50
CA ASN A 73 3.92 7.63 -16.20
C ASN A 73 3.00 7.65 -14.97
N LEU A 74 1.96 6.81 -15.00
CA LEU A 74 1.08 6.51 -13.87
C LEU A 74 1.44 5.11 -13.35
N TYR A 75 2.07 5.06 -12.17
CA TYR A 75 2.47 3.83 -11.51
C TYR A 75 1.44 3.42 -10.46
N LEU A 76 0.93 2.20 -10.55
CA LEU A 76 -0.09 1.65 -9.65
C LEU A 76 0.42 0.38 -8.97
N LEU A 77 0.80 0.48 -7.70
CA LEU A 77 1.57 -0.53 -6.98
C LEU A 77 0.77 -1.04 -5.77
N ASP A 78 0.71 -2.35 -5.54
CA ASP A 78 -0.04 -2.94 -4.43
C ASP A 78 0.86 -3.85 -3.58
N GLU A 79 1.30 -3.32 -2.43
CA GLU A 79 2.17 -4.00 -1.47
C GLU A 79 3.46 -4.57 -2.09
N LEU A 80 4.39 -3.67 -2.43
CA LEU A 80 5.68 -4.00 -3.04
C LEU A 80 6.49 -5.01 -2.23
N PHE A 81 7.18 -5.92 -2.94
CA PHE A 81 8.21 -6.82 -2.41
C PHE A 81 7.69 -7.74 -1.31
N LYS A 82 6.45 -8.22 -1.48
CA LYS A 82 5.89 -9.29 -0.66
C LYS A 82 6.77 -10.54 -0.75
N GLY A 83 7.01 -11.17 0.40
CA GLY A 83 7.73 -12.45 0.46
C GLY A 83 9.21 -12.39 0.81
N THR A 84 9.76 -11.20 1.09
CA THR A 84 11.10 -11.05 1.72
C THR A 84 11.03 -10.58 3.18
N ASN A 85 12.18 -10.50 3.85
CA ASN A 85 12.32 -9.95 5.19
C ASN A 85 11.81 -8.51 5.26
N THR A 86 11.11 -8.16 6.34
CA THR A 86 10.55 -6.83 6.59
C THR A 86 11.55 -5.68 6.40
N ILE A 87 12.80 -5.81 6.87
CA ILE A 87 13.81 -4.76 6.75
C ILE A 87 14.20 -4.52 5.29
N GLU A 88 14.47 -5.60 4.55
CA GLU A 88 14.79 -5.53 3.12
C GLU A 88 13.61 -5.00 2.31
N ARG A 89 12.39 -5.45 2.61
CA ARG A 89 11.16 -4.99 1.96
C ARG A 89 10.97 -3.48 2.12
N ILE A 90 11.07 -2.98 3.35
CA ILE A 90 10.87 -1.55 3.64
C ILE A 90 11.97 -0.71 2.99
N SER A 91 13.24 -1.11 3.14
CA SER A 91 14.38 -0.36 2.57
C SER A 91 14.35 -0.34 1.05
N ALA A 92 14.14 -1.49 0.39
CA ALA A 92 14.01 -1.56 -1.07
C ALA A 92 12.77 -0.82 -1.58
N GLY A 93 11.62 -1.00 -0.91
CA GLY A 93 10.38 -0.29 -1.24
C GLY A 93 10.56 1.23 -1.17
N LYS A 94 11.21 1.73 -0.12
CA LYS A 94 11.55 3.16 0.02
C LYS A 94 12.39 3.65 -1.16
N ALA A 95 13.52 2.99 -1.44
CA ALA A 95 14.43 3.41 -2.51
C ALA A 95 13.75 3.43 -3.89
N VAL A 96 12.97 2.39 -4.20
CA VAL A 96 12.23 2.29 -5.47
C VAL A 96 11.17 3.38 -5.58
N LEU A 97 10.35 3.58 -4.54
CA LEU A 97 9.29 4.58 -4.57
C LEU A 97 9.88 5.99 -4.72
N SER A 98 10.94 6.32 -3.98
CA SER A 98 11.66 7.59 -4.14
C SER A 98 12.22 7.79 -5.56
N SER A 99 12.67 6.71 -6.21
CA SER A 99 13.14 6.77 -7.61
C SER A 99 12.01 6.98 -8.62
N LEU A 100 10.84 6.38 -8.40
CA LEU A 100 9.68 6.54 -9.28
C LEU A 100 8.98 7.89 -9.08
N ASN A 101 9.09 8.48 -7.88
CA ASN A 101 8.49 9.76 -7.51
C ASN A 101 9.32 10.95 -7.99
N GLN A 102 9.63 10.97 -9.29
CA GLN A 102 10.41 12.02 -9.92
C GLN A 102 9.68 12.52 -11.16
N ASN A 103 10.12 13.67 -11.68
CA ASN A 103 9.56 14.29 -12.89
C ASN A 103 8.04 14.54 -12.77
N ASN A 104 7.32 14.32 -13.87
CA ASN A 104 5.86 14.48 -13.96
C ASN A 104 5.13 13.14 -13.80
N HIS A 105 5.71 12.19 -13.06
CA HIS A 105 5.09 10.90 -12.79
C HIS A 105 4.05 11.01 -11.67
N ILE A 106 3.08 10.09 -11.67
CA ILE A 106 2.12 9.92 -10.58
C ILE A 106 2.27 8.50 -10.07
N VAL A 107 2.47 8.35 -8.76
CA VAL A 107 2.66 7.04 -8.11
C VAL A 107 1.58 6.83 -7.06
N PHE A 108 0.78 5.77 -7.22
CA PHE A 108 -0.09 5.25 -6.18
C PHE A 108 0.48 3.95 -5.65
N VAL A 109 0.66 3.86 -4.33
CA VAL A 109 1.14 2.65 -3.66
C VAL A 109 0.25 2.32 -2.46
N SER A 110 -0.09 1.04 -2.31
CA SER A 110 -0.66 0.52 -1.06
C SER A 110 0.45 -0.17 -0.25
N THR A 111 0.40 -0.02 1.08
CA THR A 111 1.27 -0.79 1.98
C THR A 111 0.58 -1.04 3.33
N HIS A 112 1.04 -2.07 4.02
CA HIS A 112 0.74 -2.34 5.42
C HIS A 112 1.89 -1.94 6.36
N ASP A 113 3.06 -1.60 5.80
CA ASP A 113 4.25 -1.21 6.56
C ASP A 113 4.13 0.28 6.97
N ILE A 114 3.93 0.53 8.27
CA ILE A 114 3.82 1.89 8.81
C ILE A 114 5.16 2.60 8.75
N GLU A 115 6.23 1.85 8.94
CA GLU A 115 7.62 2.31 8.87
C GLU A 115 7.96 2.83 7.47
N LEU A 116 7.51 2.13 6.41
CA LEU A 116 7.66 2.60 5.03
C LEU A 116 6.89 3.91 4.80
N ALA A 117 5.65 4.01 5.29
CA ALA A 117 4.87 5.25 5.20
C ALA A 117 5.56 6.41 5.95
N ASP A 118 6.13 6.15 7.13
CA ASP A 118 6.88 7.14 7.90
C ASP A 118 8.16 7.60 7.16
N LEU A 119 8.87 6.70 6.47
CA LEU A 119 10.06 7.03 5.65
C LEU A 119 9.70 7.83 4.38
N LEU A 120 8.47 7.72 3.89
CA LEU A 120 8.00 8.38 2.66
C LEU A 120 7.23 9.68 2.90
N LYS A 121 6.96 10.05 4.16
CA LYS A 121 6.06 11.16 4.52
C LYS A 121 6.40 12.53 3.91
N GLU A 122 7.68 12.78 3.60
CA GLU A 122 8.15 14.04 2.99
C GLU A 122 8.12 14.00 1.46
N GLU A 123 7.91 12.81 0.86
CA GLU A 123 7.89 12.60 -0.59
C GLU A 123 6.49 12.25 -1.11
N TYR A 124 5.65 11.67 -0.26
CA TYR A 124 4.33 11.17 -0.60
C TYR A 124 3.24 11.72 0.31
N GLU A 125 2.10 12.03 -0.27
CA GLU A 125 0.88 12.26 0.48
C GLU A 125 0.37 10.94 1.07
N LEU A 126 0.18 10.92 2.38
CA LEU A 126 -0.28 9.71 3.09
C LEU A 126 -1.80 9.72 3.22
N PHE A 127 -2.40 8.59 2.87
CA PHE A 127 -3.82 8.33 3.06
C PHE A 127 -4.05 6.95 3.67
N HIS A 128 -5.22 6.77 4.29
CA HIS A 128 -5.63 5.49 4.83
C HIS A 128 -7.11 5.23 4.63
N PHE A 129 -7.46 3.95 4.74
CA PHE A 129 -8.81 3.47 4.96
C PHE A 129 -8.88 2.95 6.38
N SER A 130 -10.00 3.16 7.07
CA SER A 130 -10.17 2.74 8.46
C SER A 130 -11.38 1.85 8.62
N GLU A 131 -11.31 0.95 9.59
CA GLU A 131 -12.46 0.19 10.07
C GLU A 131 -13.33 1.06 10.98
N ILE A 132 -14.63 0.80 10.95
CA ILE A 132 -15.61 1.27 11.92
C ILE A 132 -15.96 0.09 12.80
N ILE A 133 -15.72 0.23 14.10
CA ILE A 133 -16.02 -0.83 15.06
C ILE A 133 -17.31 -0.49 15.77
N ASN A 134 -18.31 -1.33 15.55
CA ASN A 134 -19.54 -1.33 16.34
C ASN A 134 -19.46 -2.44 17.40
N HIS A 135 -20.37 -2.45 18.37
CA HIS A 135 -20.29 -3.35 19.54
C HIS A 135 -20.14 -4.84 19.19
N GLN A 136 -20.59 -5.29 18.02
CA GLN A 136 -20.53 -6.69 17.58
C GLN A 136 -20.15 -6.86 16.10
N SER A 137 -19.68 -5.81 15.42
CA SER A 137 -19.33 -5.91 14.01
C SER A 137 -18.19 -4.97 13.60
N ILE A 138 -17.48 -5.38 12.56
CA ILE A 138 -16.46 -4.59 11.89
C ILE A 138 -17.05 -4.19 10.55
N ASP A 139 -17.15 -2.88 10.34
CA ASP A 139 -17.57 -2.30 9.08
C ASP A 139 -16.42 -1.48 8.49
N PHE A 140 -16.54 -1.12 7.22
CA PHE A 140 -15.62 -0.25 6.51
C PHE A 140 -16.45 0.82 5.80
N ASP A 141 -16.16 2.10 6.04
CA ASP A 141 -16.84 3.17 5.29
C ASP A 141 -16.34 3.31 3.85
N TYR A 142 -15.26 2.59 3.51
CA TYR A 142 -14.58 2.64 2.22
C TYR A 142 -14.20 4.07 1.78
N LYS A 143 -13.94 4.95 2.75
CA LYS A 143 -13.51 6.34 2.50
C LYS A 143 -12.01 6.47 2.62
N LEU A 144 -11.41 7.14 1.63
CA LEU A 144 -10.03 7.58 1.71
C LEU A 144 -9.93 8.76 2.70
N LYS A 145 -9.02 8.67 3.66
CA LYS A 145 -8.82 9.67 4.72
C LYS A 145 -7.37 10.12 4.76
N ASN A 146 -7.14 11.40 5.04
CA ASN A 146 -5.80 11.98 5.08
C ASN A 146 -4.98 11.45 6.26
N GLY A 147 -3.67 11.33 6.05
CA GLY A 147 -2.69 10.89 7.03
C GLY A 147 -2.58 9.37 7.17
N LYS A 148 -1.70 8.93 8.07
CA LYS A 148 -1.53 7.51 8.41
C LYS A 148 -2.62 7.00 9.34
N LEU A 149 -2.89 5.70 9.26
CA LEU A 149 -3.79 5.02 10.19
C LEU A 149 -3.20 5.07 11.61
N LYS A 150 -4.00 5.52 12.59
CA LYS A 150 -3.55 5.65 13.99
C LYS A 150 -3.81 4.40 14.83
N ASN A 151 -4.88 3.67 14.54
CA ASN A 151 -5.35 2.56 15.38
C ASN A 151 -5.32 1.25 14.60
N ARG A 152 -4.72 0.21 15.20
CA ARG A 152 -4.75 -1.16 14.69
C ARG A 152 -5.81 -1.92 15.48
N ASN A 153 -6.89 -2.38 14.82
CA ASN A 153 -7.99 -3.03 15.53
C ASN A 153 -7.97 -4.55 15.45
N ALA A 154 -6.89 -5.16 14.93
CA ALA A 154 -6.80 -6.60 14.70
C ALA A 154 -7.15 -7.45 15.94
N ILE A 155 -6.70 -7.05 17.12
CA ILE A 155 -7.02 -7.78 18.37
C ILE A 155 -8.50 -7.64 18.74
N LYS A 156 -9.12 -6.50 18.45
CA LYS A 156 -10.55 -6.28 18.66
C LYS A 156 -11.40 -7.13 17.70
N ILE A 157 -10.85 -7.52 16.55
CA ILE A 157 -11.47 -8.52 15.66
C ILE A 157 -11.56 -9.88 16.34
N LEU A 158 -10.53 -10.31 17.06
CA LEU A 158 -10.58 -11.55 17.84
C LEU A 158 -11.69 -11.50 18.89
N GLN A 159 -11.84 -10.36 19.56
CA GLN A 159 -12.90 -10.15 20.54
C GLN A 159 -14.31 -10.24 19.95
N ILE A 160 -14.52 -9.69 18.75
CA ILE A 160 -15.81 -9.73 18.05
C ILE A 160 -16.15 -11.16 17.57
N ASN A 161 -15.13 -12.00 17.34
CA ASN A 161 -15.30 -13.40 16.93
C ASN A 161 -15.28 -14.38 18.11
N ASP A 162 -15.59 -13.90 19.32
CA ASP A 162 -15.72 -14.71 20.55
C ASP A 162 -14.50 -15.60 20.87
N TYR A 163 -13.30 -15.12 20.56
CA TYR A 163 -12.08 -15.81 21.00
C TYR A 163 -12.02 -15.88 22.54
N PRO A 164 -11.37 -16.92 23.11
CA PRO A 164 -11.16 -17.02 24.55
C PRO A 164 -10.54 -15.75 25.14
N LYS A 165 -11.10 -15.24 26.23
CA LYS A 165 -10.65 -14.00 26.89
C LYS A 165 -9.16 -14.01 27.21
N THR A 166 -8.64 -15.17 27.64
CA THR A 166 -7.21 -15.35 27.95
C THR A 166 -6.32 -15.04 26.74
N ILE A 167 -6.68 -15.53 25.55
CA ILE A 167 -5.92 -15.26 24.31
C ILE A 167 -5.97 -13.77 23.95
N ILE A 168 -7.13 -13.13 24.14
CA ILE A 168 -7.30 -11.69 23.85
C ILE A 168 -6.45 -10.85 24.81
N GLU A 169 -6.49 -11.16 26.10
CA GLU A 169 -5.72 -10.47 27.14
C GLU A 169 -4.21 -10.62 26.93
N ASP A 170 -3.76 -11.84 26.59
CA ASP A 170 -2.36 -12.11 26.26
C ASP A 170 -1.91 -11.32 25.02
N ALA A 171 -2.72 -11.32 23.95
CA ALA A 171 -2.43 -10.58 22.73
C ALA A 171 -2.36 -9.06 22.96
N MET A 172 -3.27 -8.50 23.76
CA MET A 172 -3.25 -7.09 24.13
C MET A 172 -1.99 -6.73 24.93
N THR A 173 -1.60 -7.60 25.87
CA THR A 173 -0.40 -7.40 26.70
C THR A 173 0.86 -7.36 25.83
N ILE A 174 1.04 -8.36 24.96
CA ILE A 174 2.19 -8.43 24.05
C ILE A 174 2.22 -7.23 23.10
N SER A 175 1.06 -6.80 22.57
CA SER A 175 1.00 -5.63 21.69
C SER A 175 1.50 -4.36 22.38
N HIS A 176 1.06 -4.10 23.62
CA HIS A 176 1.51 -2.94 24.39
C HIS A 176 3.01 -2.99 24.69
N GLU A 177 3.56 -4.18 24.98
CA GLU A 177 5.01 -4.33 25.20
C GLU A 177 5.83 -4.02 23.94
N LEU A 178 5.37 -4.50 22.77
CA LEU A 178 6.03 -4.25 21.49
C LEU A 178 5.97 -2.77 21.11
N ASP A 179 4.82 -2.12 21.28
CA ASP A 179 4.68 -0.68 21.01
C ASP A 179 5.60 0.15 21.92
N ARG A 180 5.66 -0.19 23.22
CA ARG A 180 6.56 0.49 24.17
C ARG A 180 8.03 0.33 23.79
N LYS A 181 8.46 -0.87 23.39
CA LYS A 181 9.84 -1.11 22.92
C LYS A 181 10.15 -0.28 21.67
N ALA A 182 9.22 -0.22 20.72
CA ALA A 182 9.37 0.57 19.49
C ALA A 182 9.47 2.08 19.78
N GLU A 183 8.67 2.61 20.71
CA GLU A 183 8.77 4.01 21.13
C GLU A 183 10.10 4.35 21.81
N ILE A 184 10.61 3.45 22.65
CA ILE A 184 11.92 3.64 23.31
C ILE A 184 13.05 3.65 22.29
N ALA A 185 13.04 2.70 21.33
CA ALA A 185 14.04 2.66 20.26
C ALA A 185 14.05 3.98 19.46
N LYS A 186 12.87 4.49 19.07
CA LYS A 186 12.76 5.77 18.35
C LYS A 186 13.28 6.98 19.13
N LYS A 187 13.20 6.97 20.46
CA LYS A 187 13.73 8.05 21.31
C LYS A 187 15.24 8.01 21.50
N LEU A 188 15.87 6.85 21.29
CA LEU A 188 17.31 6.68 21.42
C LEU A 188 18.07 7.01 20.12
N GLU A 189 17.37 7.03 18.98
CA GLU A 189 17.93 7.29 17.64
C GLU A 189 17.78 8.76 17.18
N GLY A 190 17.05 9.60 17.93
CA GLY A 190 16.83 11.03 17.63
C GLY A 190 17.54 11.96 18.60
#